data_AF-A0A948UJ65-F1
#
_entry.id   AF-A0A948UJ65-F1
#
_cell.length_a   1.000
_cell.length_b   1.000
_cell.length_c   1.000
_cell.angle_alpha   90.00
_cell.angle_beta   90.00
_cell.angle_gamma   90.00
#
_symmetry.space_group_name_H-M   'P 1'
#
loop_
_entity.id
_entity.type
_entity.pdbx_description
1 polymer ?
#
loop_
_entity_poly.entity_id
_entity_poly.type
_entity_poly.pdbx_seq_one_letter_code
_entity_poly.pdbx_strand_id
1 'polypeptide(L)'
;MQAKKYQGLKVERKANKILRDTSRVITSLHLPDEKYRIPKIIQRIMSLPDTAAENLIAQIMVDFSGRHEDIGHIFEQHLNAV
;
A
#
# COMPACT_ATOMS: atom_id res chain seq x y z
N MET A 1 9.91 -0.41 46.53
CA MET A 1 10.59 0.13 45.33
C MET A 1 10.12 1.56 45.13
N GLN A 2 11.01 2.56 45.15
CA GLN A 2 10.63 3.97 45.03
C GLN A 2 10.31 4.31 43.57
N ALA A 3 9.13 4.89 43.33
CA ALA A 3 8.72 5.37 42.01
C ALA A 3 9.61 6.55 41.60
N LYS A 4 10.33 6.43 40.48
CA LYS A 4 11.08 7.55 39.88
C LYS A 4 10.08 8.64 39.48
N LYS A 5 10.16 9.80 40.13
CA LYS A 5 9.47 11.01 39.69
C LYS A 5 10.07 11.42 38.34
N TYR A 6 9.37 11.12 37.25
CA TYR A 6 9.69 11.69 35.95
C TYR A 6 9.45 13.19 36.04
N GLN A 7 10.51 13.99 36.00
CA GLN A 7 10.40 15.42 35.75
C GLN A 7 9.55 15.59 34.50
N GLY A 8 8.48 16.40 34.59
CA GLY A 8 7.51 16.55 33.51
C GLY A 8 8.23 16.85 32.20
N LEU A 9 8.18 15.90 31.26
CA LEU A 9 8.80 16.07 29.96
C LEU A 9 8.15 17.26 29.28
N LYS A 10 8.95 18.28 28.94
CA LYS A 10 8.48 19.40 28.15
C LYS A 10 8.34 18.94 26.69
N VAL A 11 7.17 18.40 26.36
CA VAL A 11 6.84 17.90 25.03
C VAL A 11 6.32 19.07 24.18
N GLU A 12 7.14 19.55 23.25
CA GLU A 12 6.76 20.56 22.27
C GLU A 12 6.77 19.94 20.86
N ARG A 13 5.80 20.30 20.01
CA ARG A 13 5.83 19.87 18.60
C ARG A 13 6.99 20.54 17.87
N LYS A 14 7.76 19.78 17.10
CA LYS A 14 8.75 20.35 16.18
C LYS A 14 8.04 21.19 15.11
N ALA A 15 8.66 22.31 14.72
CA ALA A 15 8.16 23.18 13.64
C ALA A 15 8.13 22.45 12.28
N ASN A 16 9.02 21.47 12.11
CA ASN A 16 9.14 20.68 10.89
C ASN A 16 7.91 19.78 10.75
N LYS A 17 7.10 20.03 9.72
CA LYS A 17 6.00 19.11 9.34
C LYS A 17 6.54 18.12 8.30
N ILE A 18 6.30 16.83 8.55
CA ILE A 18 6.47 15.82 7.51
C ILE A 18 5.25 15.96 6.60
N LEU A 19 5.46 16.54 5.41
CA LEU A 19 4.44 16.57 4.39
C LEU A 19 4.36 15.18 3.75
N ARG A 20 3.13 14.71 3.48
CA ARG A 20 2.91 13.47 2.76
C ARG A 20 3.47 13.62 1.35
N ASP A 21 4.51 12.84 1.03
CA ASP A 21 4.95 12.67 -0.35
C ASP A 21 4.04 11.64 -1.01
N THR A 22 3.12 12.11 -1.85
CA THR A 22 2.16 11.25 -2.55
C THR A 22 2.82 10.37 -3.60
N SER A 23 4.04 10.69 -4.05
CA SER A 23 4.82 9.86 -4.98
C SER A 23 5.43 8.62 -4.32
N ARG A 24 5.56 8.61 -2.99
CA ARG A 24 6.09 7.48 -2.20
C ARG A 24 4.99 6.57 -1.65
N VAL A 25 3.77 6.71 -2.16
CA VAL A 25 2.64 5.92 -1.72
C VAL A 25 2.74 4.54 -2.34
N ILE A 26 2.79 3.50 -1.50
CA ILE A 26 2.84 2.09 -1.89
C ILE A 26 1.69 1.71 -2.84
N THR A 27 0.58 2.46 -2.78
CA THR A 27 -0.58 2.32 -3.66
C THR A 27 -0.60 3.35 -4.80
N SER A 28 0.53 3.88 -5.26
CA SER A 28 0.57 4.65 -6.51
C SER A 28 0.41 3.70 -7.70
N LEU A 29 -0.36 4.08 -8.71
CA LEU A 29 -0.44 3.33 -9.96
C LEU A 29 0.96 3.24 -10.58
N HIS A 30 1.46 2.02 -10.72
CA HIS A 30 2.75 1.75 -11.33
C HIS A 30 2.55 0.96 -12.62
N LEU A 31 2.64 1.66 -13.76
CA LEU A 31 2.65 1.02 -15.07
C LEU A 31 4.10 0.66 -15.44
N PRO A 32 4.35 -0.53 -16.00
CA PRO A 32 5.66 -0.86 -16.52
C PRO A 32 6.11 0.16 -17.59
N ASP A 33 7.33 0.68 -17.47
CA ASP A 33 7.92 1.60 -18.47
C ASP A 33 7.92 0.98 -19.87
N GLU A 34 8.17 -0.33 -19.93
CA GLU A 34 8.15 -1.13 -21.14
C GLU A 34 6.72 -1.61 -21.44
N LYS A 35 6.02 -0.91 -22.34
CA LYS A 35 4.62 -1.19 -22.70
C LYS A 35 4.33 -2.64 -23.09
N TYR A 36 5.28 -3.36 -23.68
CA TYR A 36 5.11 -4.77 -24.05
C TYR A 36 4.98 -5.70 -22.83
N ARG A 37 5.36 -5.26 -21.63
CA ARG A 37 5.20 -6.03 -20.39
C ARG A 37 3.76 -6.08 -19.91
N ILE A 38 2.95 -5.06 -20.22
CA ILE A 38 1.54 -4.98 -19.84
C ILE A 38 0.77 -6.23 -20.31
N PRO A 39 0.72 -6.57 -21.61
CA PRO A 39 0.00 -7.76 -22.07
C PRO A 39 0.59 -9.06 -21.52
N LYS A 40 1.91 -9.15 -21.29
CA LYS A 40 2.55 -10.34 -20.69
C LYS A 40 2.10 -10.56 -19.24
N ILE A 41 1.97 -9.48 -18.46
CA ILE A 41 1.48 -9.54 -17.08
C ILE A 41 0.01 -9.96 -17.07
N ILE A 42 -0.83 -9.36 -17.93
CA ILE A 42 -2.24 -9.73 -18.09
C ILE A 42 -2.36 -11.21 -18.43
N GLN A 43 -1.62 -11.69 -19.43
CA GLN A 43 -1.66 -13.10 -19.83
C GLN A 43 -1.23 -14.03 -18.69
N ARG A 44 -0.21 -13.67 -17.92
CA ARG A 44 0.25 -14.45 -16.76
C ARG A 44 -0.84 -14.57 -15.70
N ILE A 45 -1.56 -13.47 -15.41
CA ILE A 45 -2.67 -13.46 -14.45
C ILE A 45 -3.82 -14.31 -14.98
N MET A 46 -4.20 -14.12 -16.25
CA MET A 46 -5.27 -14.90 -16.92
C MET A 46 -4.97 -16.40 -17.03
N SER A 47 -3.70 -16.80 -16.92
CA SER A 47 -3.29 -18.21 -16.94
C SER A 47 -3.33 -18.87 -15.56
N LEU A 48 -3.64 -18.11 -14.49
CA LEU A 48 -3.80 -18.68 -13.15
C LEU A 48 -5.14 -19.41 -13.06
N PRO A 49 -5.21 -20.56 -12.39
CA PRO A 49 -6.48 -21.13 -11.97
C PRO A 49 -7.25 -20.14 -11.09
N ASP A 50 -8.59 -20.09 -11.23
CA ASP A 50 -9.44 -19.15 -10.49
C ASP A 50 -9.17 -19.19 -8.97
N THR A 51 -9.07 -20.39 -8.40
CA THR A 51 -8.76 -20.58 -6.98
C THR A 51 -7.40 -20.04 -6.56
N ALA A 52 -6.41 -20.09 -7.45
CA ALA A 52 -5.09 -19.53 -7.19
C ALA A 52 -5.11 -17.99 -7.26
N ALA A 53 -5.89 -17.44 -8.19
CA ALA A 53 -6.08 -15.99 -8.30
C ALA A 53 -6.82 -15.43 -7.07
N GLU A 54 -7.89 -16.09 -6.62
CA GLU A 54 -8.65 -15.74 -5.41
C GLU A 54 -7.78 -15.75 -4.15
N ASN A 55 -6.99 -16.82 -3.96
CA ASN A 55 -6.07 -16.91 -2.83
C ASN A 55 -4.99 -15.82 -2.87
N LEU A 56 -4.47 -15.52 -4.06
CA LEU A 56 -3.44 -14.49 -4.24
C LEU A 56 -3.98 -13.10 -3.89
N ILE A 57 -5.16 -12.72 -4.38
CA ILE A 57 -5.73 -11.41 -4.08
C ILE A 57 -6.10 -11.29 -2.60
N ALA A 58 -6.63 -12.35 -1.98
CA ALA A 58 -6.93 -12.37 -0.55
C ALA A 58 -5.67 -12.14 0.30
N GLN A 59 -4.56 -12.82 -0.03
CA GLN A 59 -3.30 -12.63 0.67
C GLN A 59 -2.77 -11.21 0.52
N ILE A 60 -2.83 -10.63 -0.68
CA ILE A 60 -2.42 -9.24 -0.91
C ILE A 60 -3.25 -8.29 -0.04
N MET A 61 -4.57 -8.45 0.00
CA MET A 61 -5.42 -7.60 0.84
C MET A 61 -5.01 -7.67 2.31
N VAL A 62 -4.70 -8.87 2.82
CA VAL A 62 -4.23 -9.08 4.21
C VAL A 62 -2.88 -8.40 4.46
N ASP A 63 -1.88 -8.63 3.59
CA ASP A 63 -0.51 -8.13 3.76
C ASP A 63 -0.42 -6.59 3.78
N PHE A 64 -1.40 -5.93 3.18
CA PHE A 64 -1.44 -4.47 3.08
C PHE A 64 -2.54 -3.81 3.92
N SER A 65 -3.46 -4.57 4.51
CA SER A 65 -4.55 -4.07 5.37
C SER A 65 -4.07 -3.14 6.50
N GLY A 66 -2.95 -3.47 7.16
CA GLY A 66 -2.39 -2.65 8.23
C GLY A 66 -1.73 -1.34 7.77
N ARG A 67 -1.49 -1.18 6.47
CA ARG A 67 -0.85 0.00 5.86
C ARG A 67 -1.81 0.83 5.02
N HIS A 68 -2.89 0.22 4.54
CA HIS A 68 -3.85 0.80 3.62
C HIS A 68 -5.26 0.37 4.01
N GLU A 69 -5.94 1.23 4.76
CA GLU A 69 -7.30 1.00 5.26
C GLU A 69 -8.32 0.74 4.14
N ASP A 70 -8.11 1.34 2.96
CA ASP A 70 -9.03 1.24 1.81
C ASP A 70 -8.29 0.82 0.51
N ILE A 71 -7.48 -0.23 0.59
CA ILE A 71 -6.69 -0.70 -0.56
C ILE A 71 -7.55 -1.22 -1.72
N GLY A 72 -8.72 -1.79 -1.42
CA GLY A 72 -9.66 -2.29 -2.42
C GLY A 72 -10.14 -1.18 -3.35
N HIS A 73 -10.59 -0.06 -2.78
CA HIS A 73 -11.01 1.09 -3.57
C HIS A 73 -9.88 1.66 -4.43
N ILE A 74 -8.64 1.66 -3.93
CA ILE A 74 -7.49 2.11 -4.73
C ILE A 74 -7.23 1.19 -5.93
N PHE A 75 -7.34 -0.13 -5.75
CA PHE A 75 -7.21 -1.07 -6.87
C PHE A 75 -8.31 -0.88 -7.92
N GLU A 76 -9.54 -0.61 -7.51
CA GLU A 76 -10.63 -0.27 -8.43
C GLU A 76 -10.36 1.04 -9.18
N GLN A 77 -9.89 2.08 -8.50
CA GLN A 77 -9.51 3.34 -9.13
C GLN A 77 -8.42 3.13 -10.20
N HIS A 78 -7.41 2.32 -9.88
CA HIS A 78 -6.33 2.00 -10.80
C HIS A 78 -6.81 1.21 -12.02
N LEU A 79 -7.72 0.24 -11.83
CA LEU A 79 -8.31 -0.50 -12.93
C LEU A 79 -9.04 0.43 -13.91
N ASN A 80 -9.76 1.43 -13.40
CA ASN A 80 -10.49 2.40 -14.23
C ASN A 80 -9.59 3.44 -14.91
N ALA A 81 -8.33 3.58 -14.48
CA ALA A 81 -7.39 4.55 -15.03
C ALA A 81 -6.57 4.00 -16.22
N VAL A 82 -6.71 2.72 -16.55
CA VAL A 82 -5.99 1.99 -17.62
C VAL A 82 -6.99 1.58 -18.70
#